data_AF-A0A5E5PBA5-F1
#
_entry.id   AF-A0A5E5PBA5-F1
#
_cell.length_a   1.000
_cell.length_b   1.000
_cell.length_c   1.000
_cell.angle_alpha   90.00
_cell.angle_beta   90.00
_cell.angle_gamma   90.00
#
_symmetry.space_group_name_H-M   'P 1'
#
loop_
_entity.id
_entity.type
_entity.pdbx_description
1 polymer ?
#
loop_
_entity_poly.entity_id
_entity_poly.type
_entity_poly.pdbx_seq_one_letter_code
_entity_poly.pdbx_strand_id
1 'polypeptide(L)' 'MAIRLTRFEDQLAASPEPVAREVGAQLDAARRSLQQALNTPLTPTEHALAQTQMQAVQAAGAILECMARRYRTSYGRSS' A
#
# COMPACT_ATOMS: atom_id res chain seq x y z
N MET A 1 23.56 7.80 2.36
CA MET A 1 23.04 7.38 1.04
C MET A 1 22.04 6.26 1.25
N ALA A 2 20.76 6.46 0.96
CA ALA A 2 19.80 5.37 0.90
C ALA A 2 19.80 4.85 -0.55
N ILE A 3 20.18 3.59 -0.75
CA ILE A 3 20.07 2.92 -2.05
C ILE A 3 18.58 2.76 -2.33
N ARG A 4 18.09 3.45 -3.35
CA ARG A 4 16.72 3.31 -3.85
C ARG A 4 16.75 2.24 -4.93
N LEU A 5 16.02 1.15 -4.73
CA LEU A 5 16.09 -0.04 -5.58
C LEU A 5 14.95 -0.07 -6.62
N THR A 6 13.90 0.72 -6.43
CA THR A 6 12.74 0.74 -7.33
C THR A 6 12.27 2.16 -7.68
N ARG A 7 11.64 2.31 -8.86
CA ARG A 7 11.03 3.58 -9.31
C ARG A 7 10.00 4.12 -8.32
N PHE A 8 9.35 3.23 -7.57
CA PHE A 8 8.40 3.57 -6.51
C PHE A 8 9.09 4.26 -5.31
N GLU A 9 10.21 3.70 -4.86
CA GLU A 9 11.01 4.29 -3.78
C GLU A 9 11.62 5.65 -4.17
N ASP A 10 11.92 5.87 -5.46
CA ASP A 10 12.34 7.17 -5.97
C ASP A 10 11.25 8.23 -5.89
N GLN A 11 10.02 7.89 -6.29
CA GLN A 11 8.88 8.79 -6.21
C GLN A 11 8.53 9.11 -4.75
N LEU A 12 8.52 8.10 -3.87
CA LEU A 12 8.33 8.26 -2.43
C LEU A 12 9.40 9.14 -1.79
N ALA A 13 10.64 9.08 -2.26
CA ALA A 13 11.70 9.91 -1.71
C ALA A 13 11.67 11.35 -2.24
N ALA A 14 11.17 11.58 -3.45
CA ALA A 14 10.99 12.92 -4.02
C ALA A 14 9.80 13.65 -3.38
N SER A 15 8.68 12.95 -3.21
CA SER A 15 7.43 13.52 -2.68
C SER A 15 6.69 12.51 -1.81
N PRO A 16 7.16 12.28 -0.56
CA PRO A 16 6.68 11.18 0.29
C PRO A 16 5.20 11.25 0.64
N GLU A 17 4.69 12.41 1.02
CA GLU A 17 3.29 12.57 1.42
C GLU A 17 2.27 12.40 0.27
N PRO A 18 2.40 13.08 -0.89
CA PRO A 18 1.42 12.93 -1.96
C PRO A 18 1.45 11.53 -2.60
N VAL A 19 2.63 10.93 -2.78
CA VAL A 19 2.75 9.57 -3.35
C VAL A 19 2.17 8.54 -2.37
N ALA A 20 2.47 8.66 -1.07
CA ALA A 20 1.88 7.77 -0.07
C ALA A 20 0.35 7.92 0.02
N ARG A 21 -0.18 9.15 -0.09
CA ARG A 21 -1.63 9.37 -0.11
C ARG A 21 -2.31 8.76 -1.33
N GLU A 22 -1.74 8.94 -2.52
CA GLU A 22 -2.31 8.39 -3.76
C GLU A 22 -2.35 6.86 -3.73
N VAL A 23 -1.23 6.23 -3.38
CA VAL A 23 -1.13 4.78 -3.29
C VAL A 23 -2.02 4.24 -2.17
N GLY A 24 -2.09 4.94 -1.04
CA GLY A 24 -3.01 4.63 0.05
C GLY A 24 -4.47 4.63 -0.41
N ALA A 25 -4.88 5.65 -1.18
CA ALA A 25 -6.24 5.73 -1.72
C ALA A 25 -6.56 4.57 -2.69
N GLN A 26 -5.59 4.16 -3.53
CA GLN A 26 -5.75 3.01 -4.42
C GLN A 26 -5.87 1.70 -3.65
N LEU A 27 -5.07 1.50 -2.59
CA LEU A 27 -5.15 0.32 -1.72
C LEU A 27 -6.49 0.28 -0.96
N ASP A 28 -6.98 1.42 -0.47
CA ASP A 28 -8.30 1.51 0.17
C ASP A 28 -9.44 1.20 -0.81
N ALA A 29 -9.36 1.68 -2.05
CA ALA A 29 -10.33 1.34 -3.09
C ALA A 29 -10.32 -0.16 -3.39
N ALA A 30 -9.14 -0.77 -3.56
CA ALA A 30 -8.99 -2.20 -3.77
C ALA A 30 -9.54 -3.02 -2.59
N ARG A 31 -9.28 -2.58 -1.35
CA ARG A 31 -9.85 -3.20 -0.14
C ARG A 31 -11.37 -3.18 -0.14
N ARG A 32 -11.98 -2.03 -0.47
CA ARG A 32 -13.45 -1.89 -0.54
C ARG A 32 -14.05 -2.80 -1.61
N SER A 33 -13.45 -2.85 -2.80
CA SER A 33 -13.90 -3.74 -3.87
C SER A 33 -13.81 -5.21 -3.47
N LEU A 34 -12.72 -5.61 -2.82
CA LEU A 34 -12.57 -6.99 -2.32
C LEU A 34 -13.55 -7.32 -1.19
N GLN A 35 -13.82 -6.37 -0.28
CA GLN A 35 -14.85 -6.55 0.74
C GLN A 35 -16.24 -6.72 0.12
N GLN A 36 -16.56 -5.95 -0.92
CA GLN A 36 -17.81 -6.12 -1.65
C GLN A 36 -17.90 -7.48 -2.33
N ALA A 37 -16.82 -7.93 -2.98
CA ALA A 37 -16.77 -9.26 -3.59
C ALA A 37 -16.96 -10.38 -2.57
N LEU A 38 -16.32 -10.29 -1.40
CA LEU A 38 -16.48 -11.27 -0.32
C LEU A 38 -17.89 -11.30 0.29
N ASN A 39 -18.66 -10.22 0.16
CA ASN A 39 -20.07 -10.18 0.59
C ASN A 39 -21.04 -10.76 -0.44
N THR A 40 -20.58 -11.09 -1.65
CA THR A 40 -21.37 -11.82 -2.64
C THR A 40 -21.19 -13.33 -2.48
N PRO A 41 -22.19 -14.15 -2.84
CA PRO A 41 -22.04 -15.59 -2.84
C PRO A 41 -20.97 -16.00 -3.87
N LEU A 42 -19.78 -16.32 -3.37
CA LEU A 42 -18.66 -16.81 -4.14
C LEU A 42 -18.52 -18.32 -3.97
N THR A 43 -17.94 -18.98 -4.97
CA THR A 43 -17.48 -20.36 -4.79
C THR A 43 -16.34 -20.41 -3.76
N PRO A 44 -16.10 -21.56 -3.11
CA PRO A 44 -15.02 -21.68 -2.11
C PRO A 44 -13.64 -21.28 -2.66
N THR A 45 -13.37 -21.59 -3.94
CA THR A 45 -12.12 -21.22 -4.63
C THR A 45 -12.01 -19.71 -4.81
N GLU A 46 -13.08 -19.05 -5.25
CA GLU A 46 -13.10 -17.60 -5.41
C GLU A 46 -12.98 -16.88 -4.06
N HIS A 47 -13.60 -17.43 -3.02
CA HIS A 47 -13.45 -16.91 -1.66
C HIS A 47 -12.01 -17.00 -1.15
N ALA A 48 -11.32 -18.13 -1.39
CA ALA A 48 -9.90 -18.28 -1.05
C ALA A 48 -9.00 -17.30 -1.82
N LEU A 49 -9.29 -17.07 -3.10
CA LEU A 49 -8.58 -16.09 -3.92
C LEU A 49 -8.82 -14.65 -3.42
N ALA A 50 -10.07 -14.29 -3.14
CA ALA A 50 -10.41 -12.97 -2.62
C ALA A 50 -9.79 -12.72 -1.23
N GLN A 51 -9.72 -13.73 -0.37
CA GLN A 51 -8.96 -13.66 0.90
C GLN A 51 -7.46 -13.45 0.69
N THR A 52 -6.85 -14.18 -0.26
CA THR A 52 -5.43 -14.03 -0.60
C THR A 52 -5.14 -12.62 -1.11
N GLN A 53 -6.01 -12.09 -1.97
CA GLN A 53 -5.90 -10.71 -2.47
C GLN A 53 -6.07 -9.68 -1.34
N MET A 54 -6.99 -9.92 -0.39
CA MET A 54 -7.15 -9.07 0.78
C MET A 54 -5.88 -9.01 1.63
N GLN A 55 -5.24 -10.16 1.87
CA GLN A 55 -3.96 -10.22 2.60
C GLN A 55 -2.85 -9.48 1.86
N ALA A 56 -2.78 -9.60 0.53
CA ALA A 56 -1.81 -8.87 -0.30
C ALA A 56 -2.01 -7.34 -0.21
N VAL A 57 -3.24 -6.86 -0.26
CA VAL A 57 -3.56 -5.42 -0.11
C VAL A 57 -3.18 -4.92 1.28
N GLN A 58 -3.45 -5.69 2.34
CA GLN A 58 -3.04 -5.35 3.70
C GLN A 58 -1.52 -5.29 3.85
N ALA A 59 -0.80 -6.27 3.30
CA ALA A 59 0.66 -6.28 3.30
C ALA A 59 1.24 -5.07 2.55
N ALA A 60 0.68 -4.73 1.38
CA ALA A 60 1.08 -3.55 0.62
C ALA A 60 0.88 -2.26 1.43
N GLY A 61 -0.23 -2.14 2.17
CA GLY A 61 -0.48 -1.00 3.07
C GLY A 61 0.56 -0.90 4.19
N ALA A 62 0.92 -2.02 4.82
CA ALA A 62 1.95 -2.05 5.86
C ALA A 62 3.34 -1.65 5.33
N ILE A 63 3.71 -2.11 4.12
CA ILE A 63 4.95 -1.73 3.46
C ILE A 63 4.97 -0.22 3.18
N LEU A 64 3.86 0.32 2.65
CA LEU A 64 3.73 1.75 2.37
C LEU A 64 3.88 2.60 3.64
N GLU A 65 3.25 2.19 4.74
CA GLU A 65 3.35 2.88 6.02
C GLU A 65 4.79 2.84 6.59
N CYS A 66 5.48 1.71 6.48
CA CYS A 66 6.89 1.59 6.82
C CYS A 66 7.78 2.51 5.97
N MET A 67 7.55 2.59 4.66
CA MET A 67 8.28 3.50 3.79
C MET A 67 7.99 4.96 4.15
N ALA A 68 6.72 5.35 4.29
CA ALA A 68 6.32 6.71 4.66
C ALA A 68 6.93 7.15 6.00
N ARG A 69 6.94 6.26 7.02
CA ARG A 69 7.62 6.51 8.30
C ARG A 69 9.12 6.75 8.10
N ARG A 70 9.80 5.89 7.33
CA ARG A 70 11.25 6.00 7.06
C ARG A 70 11.60 7.30 6.34
N TYR A 71 10.80 7.72 5.36
CA TYR A 71 11.01 8.97 4.64
C TYR A 71 10.71 10.19 5.50
N ARG A 72 9.66 10.15 6.33
CA ARG A 72 9.38 11.20 7.32
C ARG A 72 10.53 11.37 8.32
N THR A 73 11.11 10.29 8.83
CA THR A 73 12.22 10.36 9.79
C THR A 73 13.55 10.74 9.14
N SER A 74 13.76 10.39 7.86
CA SER A 74 15.03 10.66 7.15
C SER A 74 15.09 12.05 6.51
N TYR A 75 13.95 12.63 6.12
CA TYR A 75 13.88 13.93 5.44
C TYR A 75 13.17 15.02 6.28
N GLY A 76 12.44 14.65 7.33
CA GLY A 76 11.81 15.60 8.27
C GLY A 76 12.74 16.19 9.33
N ARG A 77 14.06 15.92 9.25
CA ARG A 77 15.08 16.51 10.11
C ARG A 77 16.09 17.33 9.31
N SER A 78 15.58 18.35 8.64
CA SER A 78 16.36 19.54 8.32
C SER A 78 15.60 20.71 8.92
N SER A 79 15.85 20.92 10.22
CA SER A 79 15.56 22.18 10.89
C SER A 79 16.72 23.15 10.70
#